data_AF-A0A8C8J6A1-F1
#
_entry.id   AF-A0A8C8J6A1-F1
#
_cell.length_a   1.000
_cell.length_b   1.000
_cell.length_c   1.000
_cell.angle_alpha   90.00
_cell.angle_beta   90.00
_cell.angle_gamma   90.00
#
_symmetry.space_group_name_H-M   'P 1'
#
loop_
_entity.id
_entity.type
_entity.pdbx_description
1 polymer ?
#
loop_
_entity_poly.entity_id
_entity_poly.type
_entity_poly.pdbx_seq_one_letter_code
_entity_poly.pdbx_strand_id
1 'polypeptide(L)'
;MKHCLTDMPWIVAILTLTLTILREQLRPQPPNATAQCPIYRWNLQNNYNYTDVLLLSQFIRSDGGMLPRRVTGLCAQEHRKIAICVQMAHRAGLLPDHKPTLPEGHIPKKPKPQLNRYLTPLGNNVQYGKKILYLKH
;
A
#
# COMPACT_ATOMS: atom_id res chain seq x y z
N MET A 1 9.57 17.96 -45.92
CA MET A 1 9.83 18.32 -44.51
C MET A 1 8.50 18.62 -43.83
N LYS A 2 7.84 17.61 -43.27
CA LYS A 2 6.59 17.81 -42.52
C LYS A 2 6.98 18.06 -41.06
N HIS A 3 6.99 19.31 -40.62
CA HIS A 3 7.11 19.60 -39.19
C HIS A 3 5.76 19.24 -38.56
N CYS A 4 5.74 18.22 -37.70
CA CYS A 4 4.54 17.78 -37.02
C CYS A 4 4.06 18.91 -36.10
N LEU A 5 2.79 19.32 -36.25
CA LEU A 5 2.14 20.30 -35.37
C LEU A 5 2.20 19.90 -33.88
N THR A 6 2.46 18.63 -33.57
CA THR A 6 2.61 18.10 -32.21
C THR A 6 3.92 18.48 -31.52
N ASP A 7 4.92 18.97 -32.24
CA ASP A 7 6.24 19.32 -31.65
C ASP A 7 6.33 20.81 -31.26
N MET A 8 5.24 21.56 -31.45
CA MET A 8 5.19 22.96 -31.05
C MET A 8 5.05 23.06 -29.52
N PRO A 9 5.99 23.72 -28.81
CA PRO A 9 6.05 23.71 -27.35
C PRO A 9 4.79 24.30 -26.69
N TRP A 10 4.08 25.21 -27.36
CA TRP A 10 2.82 25.77 -26.88
C TRP A 10 1.64 24.81 -27.00
N ILE A 11 1.59 23.97 -28.04
CA ILE A 11 0.56 22.91 -28.19
C ILE A 11 0.76 21.84 -27.11
N VAL A 12 2.01 21.43 -26.89
CA VAL A 12 2.36 20.49 -25.81
C VAL A 12 2.00 21.08 -24.45
N ALA A 13 2.29 22.35 -24.20
CA ALA A 13 1.91 23.03 -22.96
C ALA A 13 0.39 23.04 -22.73
N ILE A 14 -0.41 23.37 -23.76
CA ILE A 14 -1.88 23.34 -23.68
C ILE A 14 -2.39 21.91 -23.42
N LEU A 15 -1.86 20.91 -24.12
CA LEU A 15 -2.21 19.51 -23.91
C LEU A 15 -1.84 19.06 -22.49
N THR A 16 -0.65 19.35 -21.98
CA THR A 16 -0.27 19.01 -20.60
C THR A 16 -1.11 19.75 -19.56
N LEU A 17 -1.44 21.02 -19.78
CA LEU A 17 -2.26 21.80 -18.85
C LEU A 17 -3.70 21.26 -18.81
N THR A 18 -4.30 21.00 -19.97
CA THR A 18 -5.64 20.40 -20.08
C THR A 18 -5.69 18.99 -19.49
N LEU A 19 -4.68 18.15 -19.72
CA LEU A 19 -4.57 16.81 -19.13
C LEU A 19 -4.41 16.88 -17.60
N THR A 20 -3.68 17.87 -17.09
CA THR A 20 -3.52 18.09 -15.64
C THR A 20 -4.82 18.57 -15.00
N ILE A 21 -5.52 19.51 -15.63
CA ILE A 21 -6.82 20.01 -15.18
C ILE A 21 -7.86 18.88 -15.16
N LEU A 22 -7.94 18.07 -16.22
CA LEU A 22 -8.81 16.89 -16.26
C LEU A 22 -8.48 15.88 -15.15
N ARG A 23 -7.20 15.72 -14.80
CA ARG A 23 -6.75 14.83 -13.73
C ARG A 23 -7.10 15.33 -12.32
N GLU A 24 -7.21 16.65 -12.14
CA GLU A 24 -7.60 17.27 -10.87
C GLU A 24 -9.08 17.05 -10.55
N GLN A 25 -9.97 17.23 -11.54
CA GLN A 25 -11.42 17.18 -11.34
C GLN A 25 -11.94 15.78 -11.00
N LEU A 26 -11.15 14.73 -11.24
CA LEU A 26 -11.52 13.33 -10.99
C LEU A 26 -11.03 12.80 -9.63
N ARG A 27 -10.33 13.61 -8.83
CA ARG A 27 -9.85 13.12 -7.52
C ARG A 27 -11.01 13.03 -6.54
N PRO A 28 -11.28 11.86 -5.94
CA PRO A 28 -12.31 11.75 -4.92
C PRO A 28 -11.93 12.62 -3.71
N GLN A 29 -12.89 13.39 -3.21
CA GLN A 29 -12.70 14.16 -1.99
C GLN A 29 -12.80 13.22 -0.77
N PRO A 30 -11.98 13.43 0.27
CA PRO A 30 -12.04 12.59 1.46
C PRO A 30 -13.37 12.81 2.21
N PRO A 31 -14.03 11.74 2.68
CA PRO A 31 -15.30 11.85 3.40
C PRO A 31 -15.16 12.57 4.75
N ASN A 32 -13.96 12.58 5.36
CA ASN A 32 -13.70 13.25 6.63
C ASN A 32 -12.43 14.11 6.58
N ALA A 33 -12.56 15.36 6.13
CA ALA A 33 -11.42 16.28 5.99
C ALA A 33 -10.78 16.69 7.33
N THR A 34 -11.48 16.58 8.47
CA THR A 34 -10.99 17.05 9.78
C THR A 34 -10.07 16.05 10.47
N ALA A 35 -10.10 14.78 10.08
CA ALA A 35 -9.26 13.77 10.69
C ALA A 35 -7.77 13.95 10.33
N GLN A 36 -6.90 13.86 11.35
CA GLN A 36 -5.44 13.96 11.20
C GLN A 36 -4.85 12.70 10.54
N CYS A 37 -5.36 11.52 10.89
CA CYS A 37 -4.89 10.23 10.39
C CYS A 37 -5.50 9.93 9.01
N PRO A 38 -4.69 9.54 8.00
CA PRO A 38 -5.19 9.17 6.67
C PRO A 38 -6.29 8.09 6.71
N ILE A 39 -6.15 7.06 7.55
CA ILE A 39 -7.15 5.98 7.65
C ILE A 39 -8.50 6.50 8.18
N TYR A 40 -8.48 7.43 9.12
CA TYR A 40 -9.68 8.05 9.65
C TYR A 40 -10.29 9.05 8.68
N ARG A 41 -9.47 9.77 7.93
CA ARG A 41 -9.90 10.71 6.87
C ARG A 41 -10.72 10.02 5.79
N TRP A 42 -10.44 8.75 5.53
CA TRP A 42 -11.15 7.90 4.58
C TRP A 42 -12.17 6.94 5.22
N ASN A 43 -12.44 7.05 6.52
CA ASN A 43 -13.34 6.15 7.27
C ASN A 43 -13.02 4.64 7.12
N LEU A 44 -11.72 4.30 7.00
CA LEU A 44 -11.27 2.93 6.76
C LEU A 44 -10.94 2.15 8.04
N GLN A 45 -11.14 2.72 9.22
CA GLN A 45 -10.66 2.22 10.53
C GLN A 45 -10.80 0.69 10.73
N ASN A 46 -11.94 0.15 10.31
CA ASN A 46 -12.28 -1.27 10.43
C ASN A 46 -12.56 -1.98 9.09
N ASN A 47 -12.40 -1.27 7.96
CA ASN A 47 -12.83 -1.73 6.64
C ASN A 47 -11.69 -2.24 5.75
N TYR A 48 -10.50 -2.47 6.32
CA TYR A 48 -9.37 -3.06 5.58
C TYR A 48 -8.80 -4.30 6.24
N ASN A 49 -8.22 -5.17 5.42
CA ASN A 49 -7.65 -6.46 5.77
C ASN A 49 -6.29 -6.68 5.08
N TYR A 50 -5.61 -7.78 5.41
CA TYR A 50 -4.33 -8.16 4.80
C TYR A 50 -4.44 -8.51 3.30
N THR A 51 -5.65 -8.70 2.80
CA THR A 51 -5.96 -8.96 1.39
C THR A 51 -5.95 -7.70 0.54
N ASP A 52 -6.04 -6.51 1.15
CA ASP A 52 -6.20 -5.25 0.44
C ASP A 52 -4.85 -4.69 -0.01
N VAL A 53 -4.27 -5.37 -0.99
CA VAL A 53 -2.91 -5.08 -1.51
C VAL A 53 -2.78 -3.63 -1.96
N LEU A 54 -3.82 -3.06 -2.58
CA LEU A 54 -3.80 -1.68 -3.09
C LEU A 54 -3.72 -0.62 -1.98
N LEU A 55 -4.24 -0.92 -0.78
CA LEU A 55 -4.12 -0.03 0.37
C LEU A 55 -2.76 -0.22 1.04
N LEU A 56 -2.35 -1.48 1.23
CA LEU A 56 -1.09 -1.82 1.90
C LEU A 56 0.12 -1.34 1.10
N SER A 57 0.07 -1.40 -0.25
CA SER A 57 1.14 -0.97 -1.14
C SER A 57 1.53 0.49 -0.96
N GLN A 58 0.61 1.34 -0.52
CA GLN A 58 0.83 2.77 -0.26
C GLN A 58 1.72 3.02 0.98
N PHE A 59 1.75 2.07 1.92
CA PHE A 59 2.45 2.20 3.20
C PHE A 59 3.73 1.35 3.28
N ILE A 60 4.12 0.69 2.20
CA ILE A 60 5.32 -0.14 2.12
C ILE A 60 6.29 0.42 1.10
N ARG A 61 7.56 0.05 1.26
CA ARG A 61 8.64 0.32 0.33
C ARG A 61 8.71 -0.76 -0.75
N SER A 62 9.51 -0.51 -1.78
CA SER A 62 9.78 -1.48 -2.84
C SER A 62 10.49 -2.74 -2.33
N ASP A 63 11.23 -2.66 -1.23
CA ASP A 63 11.90 -3.80 -0.58
C ASP A 63 10.94 -4.67 0.28
N GLY A 64 9.67 -4.26 0.43
CA GLY A 64 8.69 -4.90 1.29
C GLY A 64 8.74 -4.49 2.76
N GLY A 65 9.61 -3.57 3.14
CA GLY A 65 9.63 -2.95 4.45
C GLY A 65 8.50 -1.95 4.65
N MET A 66 7.97 -1.86 5.88
CA MET A 66 6.95 -0.86 6.21
C MET A 66 7.56 0.55 6.34
N LEU A 67 6.87 1.56 5.83
CA LEU A 67 7.28 2.95 5.96
C LEU A 67 7.18 3.45 7.44
N PRO A 68 8.11 4.31 7.89
CA PRO A 68 8.06 4.90 9.23
C PRO A 68 6.80 5.76 9.45
N ARG A 69 6.28 5.76 10.68
CA ARG A 69 5.07 6.52 11.06
C ARG A 69 5.14 8.01 10.72
N ARG A 70 6.32 8.62 10.89
CA ARG A 70 6.56 10.04 10.58
C ARG A 70 6.36 10.39 9.10
N VAL A 71 6.51 9.40 8.20
CA VAL A 71 6.33 9.56 6.76
C VAL A 71 4.89 9.26 6.38
N THR A 72 4.30 8.19 6.92
CA THR A 72 2.94 7.77 6.58
C THR A 72 1.85 8.64 7.20
N GLY A 73 2.14 9.37 8.28
CA GLY A 73 1.17 10.22 8.99
C GLY A 73 0.08 9.43 9.73
N LEU A 74 0.25 8.12 9.88
CA LEU A 74 -0.70 7.26 10.57
C LEU A 74 -0.65 7.45 12.09
N CYS A 75 -1.80 7.27 12.74
CA CYS A 75 -1.87 7.11 14.18
C CYS A 75 -1.14 5.84 14.64
N ALA A 76 -0.71 5.80 15.90
CA ALA A 76 0.08 4.69 16.43
C ALA A 76 -0.66 3.34 16.39
N GLN A 77 -1.98 3.35 16.57
CA GLN A 77 -2.83 2.17 16.53
C GLN A 77 -2.93 1.59 15.11
N GLU A 78 -3.25 2.45 14.14
CA GLU A 78 -3.39 2.08 12.72
C GLU A 78 -2.05 1.65 12.13
N HIS A 79 -0.95 2.32 12.51
CA HIS A 79 0.39 1.94 12.07
C HIS A 79 0.72 0.50 12.51
N ARG A 80 0.43 0.12 13.78
CA ARG A 80 0.61 -1.27 14.24
C ARG A 80 -0.28 -2.25 13.49
N LYS A 81 -1.54 -1.90 13.26
CA LYS A 81 -2.49 -2.76 12.53
C LYS A 81 -2.04 -3.02 11.09
N ILE A 82 -1.62 -1.97 10.38
CA ILE A 82 -1.08 -2.10 9.01
C ILE A 82 0.21 -2.90 9.01
N ALA A 83 1.11 -2.74 10.00
CA ALA A 83 2.33 -3.54 10.11
C ALA A 83 2.03 -5.05 10.15
N ILE A 84 1.03 -5.43 10.94
CA ILE A 84 0.56 -6.82 11.04
C ILE A 84 -0.03 -7.29 9.71
N CYS A 85 -0.89 -6.49 9.09
CA CYS A 85 -1.47 -6.80 7.78
C CYS A 85 -0.40 -7.00 6.70
N VAL A 86 0.63 -6.16 6.65
CA VAL A 86 1.76 -6.30 5.71
C VAL A 86 2.52 -7.60 5.96
N GLN A 87 2.80 -7.94 7.22
CA GLN A 87 3.47 -9.21 7.56
C GLN A 87 2.63 -10.43 7.18
N MET A 88 1.31 -10.35 7.33
CA MET A 88 0.39 -11.40 6.88
C MET A 88 0.35 -11.49 5.35
N ALA A 89 0.29 -10.37 4.64
CA ALA A 89 0.29 -10.31 3.18
C ALA A 89 1.58 -10.91 2.58
N HIS A 90 2.74 -10.63 3.18
CA HIS A 90 4.01 -11.24 2.81
C HIS A 90 4.01 -12.76 2.98
N ARG A 91 3.50 -13.25 4.13
CA ARG A 91 3.39 -14.69 4.40
C ARG A 91 2.41 -15.39 3.46
N ALA A 92 1.35 -14.68 3.05
CA ALA A 92 0.35 -15.17 2.10
C ALA A 92 0.81 -15.06 0.63
N GLY A 93 1.95 -14.41 0.34
CA GLY A 93 2.46 -14.24 -1.02
C GLY A 93 1.69 -13.21 -1.86
N LEU A 94 0.93 -12.30 -1.24
CA LEU A 94 0.11 -11.29 -1.93
C LEU A 94 0.93 -10.08 -2.44
N LEU A 95 2.20 -9.98 -2.04
CA LEU A 95 3.10 -8.88 -2.38
C LEU A 95 4.32 -9.37 -3.18
N PRO A 96 4.14 -9.83 -4.43
CA PRO A 96 5.21 -10.43 -5.22
C PRO A 96 6.32 -9.43 -5.60
N ASP A 97 5.96 -8.16 -5.83
CA ASP A 97 6.86 -7.09 -6.27
C ASP A 97 7.65 -6.44 -5.13
N HIS A 98 7.30 -6.77 -3.89
CA HIS A 98 7.87 -6.17 -2.69
C HIS A 98 8.78 -7.15 -1.96
N LYS A 99 9.82 -7.62 -2.67
CA LYS A 99 10.80 -8.56 -2.13
C LYS A 99 12.11 -7.84 -1.83
N PRO A 100 12.83 -8.27 -0.78
CA PRO A 100 14.16 -7.72 -0.52
C PRO A 100 15.07 -8.03 -1.71
N THR A 101 15.83 -7.03 -2.13
CA THR A 101 16.84 -7.20 -3.17
C THR A 101 17.90 -8.18 -2.67
N LEU A 102 18.10 -9.26 -3.42
CA LEU A 102 19.15 -10.22 -3.13
C LEU A 102 20.50 -9.64 -3.56
N PRO A 103 21.57 -9.87 -2.80
CA PRO A 103 22.90 -9.47 -3.23
C PRO A 103 23.31 -10.24 -4.49
N GLU A 104 24.10 -9.58 -5.33
CA GLU A 104 24.63 -10.16 -6.56
C GLU A 104 25.40 -11.45 -6.24
N GLY A 105 25.07 -12.55 -6.94
CA GLY A 105 25.65 -13.88 -6.68
C GLY A 105 24.96 -14.72 -5.60
N HIS A 106 23.82 -14.29 -5.05
CA HIS A 106 23.04 -15.14 -4.15
C HIS A 106 22.40 -16.33 -4.89
N ILE A 107 22.95 -17.53 -4.68
CA ILE A 107 22.33 -18.77 -5.16
C ILE A 107 21.15 -19.10 -4.24
N PRO A 108 19.89 -19.09 -4.73
CA PRO A 108 18.74 -19.43 -3.91
C PRO A 108 18.89 -20.87 -3.39
N LYS A 109 18.83 -21.04 -2.06
CA LYS A 109 18.75 -22.36 -1.45
C LYS A 109 17.54 -23.11 -2.02
N LYS A 110 17.63 -24.44 -2.15
CA LYS A 110 16.58 -25.31 -2.72
C LYS A 110 15.17 -24.82 -2.34
N PRO A 111 14.22 -24.72 -3.30
CA PRO A 111 12.90 -24.19 -3.04
C PRO A 111 12.26 -25.00 -1.91
N LYS A 112 11.95 -24.33 -0.81
CA LYS A 112 11.12 -24.94 0.23
C LYS A 112 9.74 -25.20 -0.37
N PRO A 113 9.06 -26.29 0.01
CA PRO A 113 7.70 -26.54 -0.45
C PRO A 113 6.83 -25.32 -0.09
N GLN A 114 6.18 -24.75 -1.11
CA GLN A 114 5.27 -23.62 -0.92
C GLN A 114 4.02 -24.14 -0.23
N LEU A 115 3.81 -23.74 1.02
CA LEU A 115 2.62 -24.09 1.80
C LEU A 115 1.69 -22.89 1.83
N ASN A 116 0.42 -23.09 1.47
CA ASN A 116 -0.61 -22.06 1.60
C ASN A 116 -0.84 -21.75 3.09
N ARG A 117 -0.33 -20.61 3.57
CA ARG A 117 -0.40 -20.23 4.99
C ARG A 117 -1.15 -18.93 5.18
N TYR A 118 -2.41 -19.03 5.57
CA TYR A 118 -3.27 -17.90 5.90
C TYR A 118 -3.31 -17.70 7.41
N LEU A 119 -3.47 -16.45 7.87
CA LEU A 119 -3.70 -16.11 9.29
C LEU A 119 -2.61 -16.58 10.28
N THR A 120 -1.35 -16.64 9.85
CA THR A 120 -0.26 -17.11 10.72
C THR A 120 -0.05 -16.17 11.92
N PRO A 121 -0.11 -16.66 13.18
CA PRO A 121 0.25 -15.86 14.34
C PRO A 121 1.68 -15.31 14.19
N LEU A 122 1.85 -14.02 14.44
CA LEU A 122 3.18 -13.41 14.51
C LEU A 122 3.76 -13.81 15.87
N GLY A 123 4.96 -14.40 15.86
CA GLY A 123 5.57 -15.09 17.01
C GLY A 123 5.93 -14.21 18.22
N ASN A 124 5.47 -12.97 18.28
CA ASN A 124 5.71 -12.03 19.37
C ASN A 124 4.34 -11.47 19.81
N ASN A 125 4.06 -11.50 21.12
CA ASN A 125 2.84 -11.03 21.79
C ASN A 125 2.15 -9.80 21.18
N VAL A 126 1.33 -10.02 20.15
CA VAL A 126 0.37 -9.04 19.63
C VAL A 126 -0.96 -9.75 19.51
N GLN A 127 -1.58 -10.02 20.66
CA GLN A 127 -3.00 -10.35 20.74
C GLN A 127 -3.85 -9.12 20.35
N TYR A 128 -3.89 -8.79 19.06
CA TYR A 128 -4.98 -8.00 18.47
C TYR A 128 -5.80 -8.86 17.48
N GLY A 129 -5.82 -10.18 17.72
CA GLY A 129 -6.46 -11.17 16.85
C GLY A 129 -7.60 -11.97 17.48
N LYS A 130 -7.91 -11.80 18.78
CA LYS A 130 -9.16 -12.36 19.35
C LYS A 130 -10.34 -11.39 19.32
N LYS A 131 -10.17 -10.14 18.85
CA LYS A 131 -11.28 -9.17 18.73
C LYS A 131 -11.64 -8.78 17.30
N ILE A 132 -10.74 -8.98 16.32
CA ILE A 132 -11.04 -8.70 14.91
C ILE A 132 -11.82 -9.86 14.25
N LEU A 133 -11.71 -11.09 14.77
CA LEU A 133 -12.48 -12.24 14.26
C LEU A 133 -13.89 -12.40 14.88
N TYR A 134 -14.24 -11.60 15.90
CA TYR A 134 -15.52 -11.72 16.64
C TYR A 134 -16.42 -10.48 16.54
N LEU A 135 -16.24 -9.64 15.51
CA LEU A 135 -17.27 -8.66 15.11
C LEU A 135 -17.67 -8.93 13.65
N LYS A 136 -18.19 -10.12 13.43
CA LYS A 136 -19.10 -10.40 12.33
C LYS A 136 -20.46 -10.70 12.97
N HIS A 137 -21.20 -9.62 13.24
CA HIS A 137 -22.63 -9.66 13.50
C HIS A 137 -23.31 -9.03 12.29
#